data_AF-E3CSM1-F1
#
_entry.id   AF-E3CSM1-F1
#
_cell.length_a   1.000
_cell.length_b   1.000
_cell.length_c   1.000
_cell.angle_alpha   90.00
_cell.angle_beta   90.00
_cell.angle_gamma   90.00
#
_symmetry.space_group_name_H-M   'P 1'
#
loop_
_entity.id
_entity.type
_entity.pdbx_description
1 polymer ?
#
loop_
_entity_poly.entity_id
_entity_poly.type
_entity_poly.pdbx_seq_one_letter_code
_entity_poly.pdbx_strand_id
1 'polypeptide(L)'
;MNKKELHKFNNRFNSFALAFERLKKNQHRNSIDKSITINEVHLIDLIGWNQPVNLVKLSELLEVSRSAITQSVRRLTKKDLVAFEFAQDNEKINI
;
A
#
# COMPACT_ATOMS: atom_id res chain seq x y z
N MET A 1 -35.52 -19.75 11.92
CA MET A 1 -34.39 -19.67 12.86
C MET A 1 -34.93 -19.60 14.28
N ASN A 2 -34.53 -20.52 15.15
CA ASN A 2 -35.01 -20.57 16.54
C ASN A 2 -34.25 -19.56 17.44
N LYS A 3 -34.74 -19.32 18.66
CA LYS A 3 -34.15 -18.34 19.60
C LYS A 3 -32.66 -18.60 19.89
N LYS A 4 -32.24 -19.87 20.00
CA LYS A 4 -30.85 -20.23 20.26
C LYS A 4 -29.96 -19.94 19.04
N GLU A 5 -30.45 -20.24 17.85
CA GLU A 5 -29.76 -19.93 16.59
C GLU A 5 -29.63 -18.43 16.36
N LEU A 6 -30.70 -17.67 16.63
CA LEU A 6 -30.68 -16.21 16.55
C LEU A 6 -29.64 -15.61 17.50
N HIS A 7 -29.59 -16.10 18.74
CA HIS A 7 -28.62 -15.60 19.71
C HIS A 7 -27.17 -15.94 19.33
N LYS A 8 -26.93 -17.16 18.83
CA LYS A 8 -25.62 -17.59 18.33
C LYS A 8 -25.18 -16.76 17.12
N PHE A 9 -26.11 -16.48 16.20
CA PHE A 9 -25.85 -15.62 15.05
C PHE A 9 -25.49 -14.21 15.50
N ASN A 10 -26.30 -13.59 16.38
CA ASN A 10 -26.07 -12.22 16.85
C ASN A 10 -24.69 -12.08 17.52
N ASN A 11 -24.30 -13.06 18.34
CA ASN A 11 -22.99 -13.03 18.99
C ASN A 11 -21.83 -13.13 17.99
N ARG A 12 -21.95 -13.99 16.98
CA ARG A 12 -20.96 -14.09 15.90
C ARG A 12 -20.90 -12.82 15.06
N PHE A 13 -22.05 -12.27 14.69
CA PHE A 13 -22.15 -11.04 13.91
C PHE A 13 -21.53 -9.86 14.65
N ASN A 14 -21.83 -9.68 15.94
CA ASN A 14 -21.22 -8.62 16.75
C ASN A 14 -19.71 -8.80 16.89
N SER A 15 -19.23 -10.03 17.06
CA SER A 15 -17.80 -10.32 17.11
C SER A 15 -17.11 -9.97 15.79
N PHE A 16 -17.74 -10.31 14.66
CA PHE A 16 -17.27 -9.95 13.33
C PHE A 16 -17.24 -8.43 13.13
N ALA A 17 -18.33 -7.73 13.46
CA ALA A 17 -18.42 -6.27 13.31
C ALA A 17 -17.32 -5.56 14.10
N LEU A 18 -17.05 -5.99 15.33
CA LEU A 18 -15.96 -5.45 16.16
C LEU A 18 -14.58 -5.74 15.57
N ALA A 19 -14.35 -6.95 15.06
CA ALA A 19 -13.09 -7.30 14.39
C ALA A 19 -12.88 -6.49 13.11
N PHE A 20 -13.93 -6.31 12.31
CA PHE A 20 -13.92 -5.52 11.09
C PHE A 20 -13.59 -4.06 11.37
N GLU A 21 -14.22 -3.43 12.37
CA GLU A 21 -13.93 -2.04 12.75
C GLU A 21 -12.48 -1.87 13.23
N ARG A 22 -11.92 -2.85 13.94
CA ARG A 22 -10.51 -2.85 14.34
C ARG A 22 -9.58 -2.97 13.13
N LEU A 23 -9.91 -3.84 12.18
CA LEU A 23 -9.15 -4.00 10.94
C LEU A 23 -9.15 -2.69 10.14
N LYS A 24 -10.33 -2.10 9.92
CA LYS A 24 -10.50 -0.83 9.22
C LYS A 24 -9.67 0.30 9.83
N LYS A 25 -9.61 0.40 11.17
CA LYS A 25 -8.78 1.40 11.86
C LYS A 25 -7.27 1.18 11.70
N ASN A 26 -6.84 -0.07 11.59
CA ASN A 26 -5.43 -0.44 11.55
C ASN A 26 -4.95 -0.82 10.15
N GLN A 27 -5.78 -0.73 9.11
CA GLN A 27 -5.48 -1.19 7.75
C GLN A 27 -4.24 -0.52 7.14
N HIS A 28 -3.86 0.67 7.63
CA HIS A 28 -2.70 1.40 7.15
C HIS A 28 -1.47 1.25 8.06
N ARG A 29 -1.55 0.56 9.19
CA ARG A 29 -0.44 0.41 10.14
C ARG A 29 0.25 -0.92 9.93
N ASN A 30 1.57 -0.90 9.75
CA ASN A 30 2.39 -2.09 9.87
C ASN A 30 2.54 -2.48 11.36
N SER A 31 2.51 -3.78 11.67
CA SER A 31 2.69 -4.32 13.03
C SER A 31 4.13 -4.21 13.53
N ILE A 32 5.10 -4.12 12.62
CA ILE A 32 6.54 -4.09 12.90
C ILE A 32 7.02 -2.65 13.07
N ASP A 33 6.90 -1.83 12.02
CA ASP A 33 7.29 -0.43 12.01
C ASP A 33 6.08 0.47 11.76
N LYS A 34 5.60 1.13 12.81
CA LYS A 34 4.42 2.01 12.74
C LYS A 34 4.67 3.31 11.96
N SER A 35 5.92 3.62 11.62
CA SER A 35 6.28 4.77 10.77
C SER A 35 6.05 4.50 9.28
N ILE A 36 5.84 3.23 8.90
CA ILE A 36 5.62 2.79 7.52
C ILE A 36 4.23 2.16 7.39
N THR A 37 3.51 2.56 6.35
CA THR A 37 2.20 1.96 6.04
C THR A 37 2.34 0.63 5.29
N ILE A 38 1.34 -0.23 5.35
CA ILE A 38 1.40 -1.52 4.62
C ILE A 38 1.55 -1.33 3.10
N ASN A 39 0.93 -0.29 2.54
CA ASN A 39 1.06 0.04 1.12
C ASN A 39 2.48 0.50 0.78
N GLU A 40 3.14 1.21 1.68
CA GLU A 40 4.55 1.59 1.53
C GLU A 40 5.46 0.36 1.57
N VAL A 41 5.17 -0.63 2.43
CA VAL A 41 5.89 -1.91 2.44
C VAL A 41 5.74 -2.64 1.11
N HIS A 42 4.51 -2.77 0.61
CA HIS A 42 4.25 -3.41 -0.69
C HIS A 42 4.96 -2.67 -1.85
N LEU A 43 5.00 -1.34 -1.81
CA LEU A 43 5.71 -0.55 -2.80
C LEU A 43 7.23 -0.77 -2.73
N ILE A 44 7.82 -0.85 -1.53
CA ILE A 44 9.25 -1.16 -1.35
C ILE A 44 9.58 -2.53 -1.93
N ASP A 45 8.77 -3.55 -1.60
CA ASP A 45 8.94 -4.91 -2.12
C ASP A 45 8.87 -4.93 -3.65
N LEU A 46 7.84 -4.30 -4.23
CA LEU A 46 7.70 -4.22 -5.69
C LEU A 46 8.87 -3.50 -6.36
N ILE A 47 9.36 -2.41 -5.77
CA ILE A 47 10.54 -1.71 -6.29
C ILE A 47 11.75 -2.64 -6.27
N GLY A 48 12.00 -3.34 -5.16
CA GLY A 48 13.12 -4.27 -5.02
C GLY A 48 13.12 -5.39 -6.06
N TRP A 49 11.96 -5.98 -6.34
CA TRP A 49 11.81 -7.05 -7.34
C TRP A 49 11.97 -6.58 -8.80
N ASN A 50 11.83 -5.29 -9.08
CA ASN A 50 11.79 -4.77 -10.44
C ASN A 50 12.95 -3.82 -10.78
N GLN A 51 13.99 -3.72 -9.94
CA GLN A 51 15.09 -2.80 -10.22
C GLN A 51 15.89 -3.19 -11.49
N PRO A 52 16.27 -2.22 -12.34
CA PRO A 52 15.91 -0.80 -12.29
C PRO A 52 14.48 -0.55 -12.79
N VAL A 53 13.68 0.23 -12.05
CA VAL A 53 12.30 0.57 -12.42
C VAL A 53 12.06 2.07 -12.34
N ASN A 54 11.33 2.63 -13.31
CA ASN A 54 10.93 4.03 -13.31
C ASN A 54 9.48 4.23 -12.82
N LEU A 55 9.10 5.48 -12.54
CA LEU A 55 7.77 5.81 -12.02
C LEU A 55 6.63 5.48 -13.00
N VAL A 56 6.90 5.50 -14.30
CA VAL A 56 5.91 5.13 -15.32
C VAL A 56 5.60 3.64 -15.23
N LYS A 57 6.64 2.80 -15.21
CA LYS A 57 6.47 1.35 -15.12
C LYS A 57 5.84 0.92 -13.79
N LEU A 58 6.21 1.55 -12.68
CA LEU A 58 5.55 1.31 -11.39
C LEU A 58 4.05 1.67 -11.43
N SER A 59 3.69 2.75 -12.11
CA SER A 59 2.27 3.15 -12.23
C SER A 59 1.44 2.18 -13.06
N GLU A 60 2.04 1.59 -14.11
CA GLU A 60 1.42 0.54 -14.90
C GLU A 60 1.24 -0.75 -14.10
N LEU A 61 2.30 -1.20 -13.40
CA LEU A 61 2.28 -2.43 -12.61
C LEU A 61 1.26 -2.39 -11.47
N LEU A 62 1.06 -1.22 -10.87
CA LEU A 62 0.15 -1.03 -9.75
C LEU A 62 -1.24 -0.53 -10.17
N GLU A 63 -1.47 -0.31 -11.47
CA GLU A 63 -2.72 0.22 -12.03
C GLU A 63 -3.23 1.50 -11.32
N VAL A 64 -2.29 2.41 -11.01
CA VAL A 64 -2.58 3.68 -10.33
C VAL A 64 -1.98 4.85 -11.09
N SER A 65 -2.44 6.06 -10.78
CA SER A 65 -1.92 7.24 -11.47
C SER A 65 -0.43 7.47 -11.21
N ARG A 66 0.26 8.00 -12.22
CA ARG A 66 1.68 8.43 -12.09
C ARG A 66 1.89 9.41 -10.93
N SER A 67 0.93 10.31 -10.69
CA SER A 67 1.01 11.27 -9.59
C SER A 67 0.92 10.58 -8.22
N ALA A 68 0.08 9.56 -8.05
CA ALA A 68 0.00 8.77 -6.82
C ALA A 68 1.31 8.04 -6.53
N ILE A 69 1.89 7.36 -7.54
CA ILE A 69 3.20 6.71 -7.40
C ILE A 69 4.30 7.72 -7.09
N THR A 70 4.33 8.85 -7.80
CA THR A 70 5.32 9.91 -7.54
C THR A 70 5.26 10.39 -6.10
N GLN A 71 4.06 10.63 -5.56
CA GLN A 71 3.90 11.06 -4.17
C GLN A 71 4.31 9.95 -3.19
N SER A 72 3.96 8.69 -3.46
CA SER A 72 4.34 7.55 -2.61
C SER A 72 5.86 7.34 -2.58
N VAL A 73 6.53 7.33 -3.74
CA VAL A 73 7.99 7.21 -3.83
C VAL A 73 8.67 8.39 -3.13
N ARG A 74 8.20 9.63 -3.34
CA ARG A 74 8.74 10.79 -2.61
C ARG A 74 8.62 10.68 -1.09
N ARG A 75 7.51 10.12 -0.57
CA ARG A 75 7.37 9.86 0.86
C ARG A 75 8.37 8.82 1.35
N LEU A 76 8.58 7.75 0.59
CA LEU A 76 9.56 6.71 0.92
C LEU A 76 11.00 7.24 0.87
N THR A 77 11.33 8.09 -0.10
CA THR A 77 12.64 8.75 -0.17
C THR A 77 12.87 9.69 1.02
N LYS A 78 11.86 10.44 1.45
CA LYS A 78 11.95 11.27 2.67
C LYS A 78 12.15 10.46 3.96
N LYS A 79 11.83 9.17 3.95
CA LYS A 79 12.06 8.23 5.06
C LYS A 79 13.38 7.48 4.90
N ASP A 80 14.19 7.79 3.89
CA ASP A 80 15.43 7.09 3.53
C ASP A 80 15.23 5.59 3.24
N LEU A 81 14.04 5.20 2.76
CA LEU A 81 13.70 3.80 2.45
C LEU A 81 13.86 3.44 0.97
N VAL A 82 13.86 4.44 0.08
CA VAL A 82 14.00 4.26 -1.37
C VAL A 82 14.83 5.42 -1.94
N ALA A 83 15.88 5.09 -2.70
CA ALA A 83 16.64 6.06 -3.47
C ALA A 83 15.99 6.31 -4.84
N PHE A 84 15.97 7.57 -5.27
CA PHE A 84 15.48 7.97 -6.59
C PHE A 84 16.57 8.73 -7.33
N GLU A 85 17.06 8.16 -8.42
CA GLU A 85 18.15 8.71 -9.22
C GLU A 85 17.63 9.17 -10.59
N PHE A 86 18.19 10.27 -11.08
CA PHE A 86 17.93 10.73 -12.44
C PHE A 86 18.88 10.00 -13.38
N ALA A 87 18.34 9.12 -14.23
CA ALA A 87 19.10 8.57 -15.33
C ALA A 87 19.44 9.68 -16.34
N GLN A 88 20.69 9.73 -16.79
CA GLN A 88 21.19 10.72 -17.75
C GLN A 88 20.47 10.62 -19.13
N ASP A 89 19.93 9.45 -19.47
CA ASP A 89 19.33 9.17 -20.79
C ASP A 89 17.86 9.62 -20.96
N ASN A 90 17.33 10.48 -20.08
CA ASN A 90 15.98 11.05 -20.23
C ASN A 90 15.94 12.25 -21.20
N GLU A 91 16.81 12.31 -22.19
CA GLU A 91 16.65 13.24 -23.31
C GLU A 91 15.34 12.89 -24.02
N LYS A 92 14.36 13.78 -23.88
CA LYS A 92 13.09 13.71 -24.57
C LYS A 92 13.37 13.54 -26.07
N ILE A 93 13.02 12.39 -26.62
CA ILE A 93 12.84 12.25 -28.07
C ILE A 93 11.61 13.12 -28.39
N ASN A 94 11.86 14.39 -28.68
CA ASN A 94 10.90 15.24 -29.37
C ASN A 94 10.82 14.68 -30.80
N ILE A 95 9.66 14.14 -31.15
CA ILE A 95 9.28 13.85 -32.54
C ILE A 95 8.89 15.17 -33.20
#